data_AF-A0A1G7YFH8-F1
#
_entry.id   AF-A0A1G7YFH8-F1
#
_cell.length_a   1.000
_cell.length_b   1.000
_cell.length_c   1.000
_cell.angle_alpha   90.00
_cell.angle_beta   90.00
_cell.angle_gamma   90.00
#
_symmetry.space_group_name_H-M   'P 1'
#
loop_
_entity.id
_entity.type
_entity.pdbx_description
1 polymer ?
#
loop_
_entity_poly.entity_id
_entity_poly.type
_entity_poly.pdbx_seq_one_letter_code
_entity_poly.pdbx_strand_id
1 'polypeptide(L)'
;MTTRDFQTEFDNLIKEIINPTLKNLGFKKNARNYKKSVNDIVQVFNIQKSQWNSADEITFTFNIGFFNSEIFFETQSRSLPNYPKEYDCFLNVGFAKWYKMNKSISYESLKNEIQSEIETNAVEIFTDYESLKSLSGLIKKKNITENTMGILNMFTFLMKTNNAEDGIKLLKKHYIETLKPKQSTTTFNYPNGQSKTYESTPKINEEAINRLRSIAKLYQINIE
;
A
#
# COMPACT_ATOMS: atom_id res chain seq x y z
N MET A 1 25.63 -17.05 28.91
CA MET A 1 24.58 -16.90 27.89
C MET A 1 24.88 -15.65 27.09
N THR A 2 25.11 -15.77 25.80
CA THR A 2 25.34 -14.62 24.91
C THR A 2 24.04 -13.83 24.84
N THR A 3 24.04 -12.59 25.33
CA THR A 3 22.89 -11.69 25.21
C THR A 3 22.64 -11.46 23.72
N ARG A 4 21.46 -11.86 23.24
CA ARG A 4 21.04 -11.60 21.85
C ARG A 4 20.90 -10.10 21.65
N ASP A 5 21.44 -9.60 20.54
CA ASP A 5 21.22 -8.24 20.08
C ASP A 5 20.23 -8.29 18.90
N PHE A 6 18.98 -7.94 19.16
CA PHE A 6 17.92 -8.01 18.16
C PHE A 6 18.14 -7.04 17.01
N GLN A 7 18.85 -5.93 17.22
CA GLN A 7 19.15 -5.01 16.14
C GLN A 7 20.18 -5.63 15.18
N THR A 8 21.22 -6.26 15.71
CA THR A 8 22.18 -7.03 14.92
C THR A 8 21.50 -8.18 14.18
N GLU A 9 20.61 -8.92 14.83
CA GLU A 9 19.84 -10.00 14.19
C GLU A 9 18.93 -9.49 13.06
N PHE A 10 18.24 -8.36 13.26
CA PHE A 10 17.41 -7.74 12.22
C PHE A 10 18.26 -7.31 11.01
N ASP A 11 19.43 -6.72 11.25
CA ASP A 11 20.32 -6.30 10.17
C ASP A 11 20.92 -7.51 9.42
N ASN A 12 21.22 -8.60 10.14
CA ASN A 12 21.64 -9.87 9.54
C ASN A 12 20.54 -10.51 8.69
N LEU A 13 19.30 -10.54 9.18
CA LEU A 13 18.15 -11.02 8.40
C LEU A 13 18.02 -10.29 7.06
N ILE A 14 18.14 -8.95 7.08
CA ILE A 14 18.12 -8.15 5.85
C ILE A 14 19.31 -8.49 4.96
N LYS A 15 20.51 -8.62 5.53
CA LYS A 15 21.75 -8.87 4.79
C LYS A 15 21.78 -10.25 4.13
N GLU A 16 21.30 -11.26 4.84
CA GLU A 16 21.42 -12.67 4.45
C GLU A 16 20.26 -13.15 3.58
N ILE A 17 19.05 -12.63 3.81
CA ILE A 17 17.84 -13.11 3.12
C ILE A 17 17.30 -12.05 2.16
N ILE A 18 16.97 -10.86 2.68
CA ILE A 18 16.21 -9.89 1.89
C ILE A 18 17.05 -9.28 0.77
N ASN A 19 18.27 -8.83 1.07
CA ASN A 19 19.14 -8.19 0.08
C ASN A 19 19.48 -9.14 -1.07
N PRO A 20 19.93 -10.39 -0.84
CA PRO A 20 20.29 -11.28 -1.95
C PRO A 20 19.08 -11.62 -2.82
N THR A 21 17.94 -11.94 -2.21
CA THR A 21 16.71 -12.28 -2.94
C THR A 21 16.24 -11.13 -3.83
N LEU A 22 16.11 -9.92 -3.29
CA LEU A 22 15.65 -8.77 -4.08
C LEU A 22 16.70 -8.32 -5.11
N LYS A 23 18.00 -8.42 -4.79
CA LYS A 23 19.07 -8.12 -5.75
C LYS A 23 19.03 -9.07 -6.95
N ASN A 24 18.80 -10.36 -6.72
CA ASN A 24 18.68 -11.36 -7.79
C ASN A 24 17.48 -11.09 -8.70
N LEU A 25 16.41 -10.48 -8.17
CA LEU A 25 15.26 -10.01 -8.96
C LEU A 25 15.51 -8.67 -9.69
N GLY A 26 16.66 -8.03 -9.49
CA GLY A 26 17.02 -6.77 -10.15
C GLY A 26 16.63 -5.51 -9.38
N PHE A 27 16.23 -5.62 -8.10
CA PHE A 27 15.91 -4.44 -7.30
C PHE A 27 17.17 -3.65 -6.91
N LYS A 28 17.04 -2.33 -6.95
CA LYS A 28 17.99 -1.39 -6.38
C LYS A 28 17.54 -0.98 -4.98
N LYS A 29 18.49 -0.91 -4.04
CA LYS A 29 18.23 -0.59 -2.63
C LYS A 29 18.50 0.89 -2.31
N ASN A 30 17.65 1.46 -1.47
CA ASN A 30 17.86 2.73 -0.77
C ASN A 30 17.34 2.60 0.68
N ALA A 31 18.26 2.49 1.64
CA ALA A 31 17.96 2.16 3.03
C ALA A 31 17.07 0.89 3.12
N ARG A 32 15.85 0.98 3.67
CA ARG A 32 14.89 -0.13 3.76
C ARG A 32 13.91 -0.23 2.59
N ASN A 33 14.08 0.62 1.57
CA ASN A 33 13.26 0.65 0.38
C ASN A 33 14.01 0.03 -0.80
N TYR A 34 13.30 -0.75 -1.61
CA TYR A 34 13.84 -1.42 -2.78
C TYR A 34 12.92 -1.10 -3.94
N LYS A 35 13.49 -0.80 -5.12
CA LYS A 35 12.70 -0.59 -6.33
C LYS A 35 13.29 -1.28 -7.55
N LYS A 36 12.41 -1.72 -8.45
CA LYS A 36 12.74 -2.26 -9.76
C LYS A 36 11.80 -1.63 -10.78
N SER A 37 12.34 -0.95 -11.78
CA SER A 37 11.55 -0.53 -12.95
C SER A 37 11.39 -1.73 -13.88
N VAL A 38 10.16 -2.01 -14.31
CA VAL A 38 9.86 -3.11 -15.22
C VAL A 38 8.65 -2.73 -16.07
N ASN A 39 8.80 -2.85 -17.39
CA ASN A 39 7.81 -2.38 -18.38
C ASN A 39 7.29 -0.96 -18.07
N ASP A 40 6.00 -0.82 -17.84
CA ASP A 40 5.27 0.42 -17.59
C ASP A 40 5.03 0.70 -16.08
N ILE A 41 5.70 -0.02 -15.18
CA ILE A 41 5.56 0.12 -13.74
C ILE A 41 6.91 0.15 -13.01
N VAL A 42 6.86 0.59 -11.75
CA VAL A 42 7.94 0.40 -10.77
C VAL A 42 7.40 -0.45 -9.64
N GLN A 43 8.03 -1.61 -9.43
CA GLN A 43 7.79 -2.46 -8.29
C GLN A 43 8.58 -1.93 -7.09
N VAL A 44 7.94 -1.87 -5.93
CA VAL A 44 8.50 -1.35 -4.68
C VAL A 44 8.35 -2.40 -3.59
N PHE A 45 9.42 -2.62 -2.82
CA PHE A 45 9.39 -3.38 -1.59
C PHE A 45 9.95 -2.51 -0.46
N ASN A 46 9.28 -2.46 0.69
CA ASN A 46 9.74 -1.69 1.84
C ASN A 46 9.69 -2.53 3.13
N ILE A 47 10.70 -2.38 3.97
CA ILE A 47 10.74 -2.98 5.31
C ILE A 47 10.39 -1.90 6.33
N GLN A 48 9.22 -2.03 6.94
CA GLN A 48 8.70 -1.08 7.91
C GLN A 48 8.91 -1.58 9.34
N LYS A 49 9.70 -0.84 10.12
CA LYS A 49 9.82 -1.06 11.57
C LYS A 49 8.63 -0.41 12.29
N SER A 50 8.15 -1.04 13.36
CA SER A 50 7.24 -0.41 14.31
C SER A 50 7.90 0.80 14.97
N GLN A 51 7.12 1.83 15.27
CA GLN A 51 7.57 2.98 16.06
C GLN A 51 7.76 2.63 17.55
N TRP A 52 7.21 1.49 18.00
CA TRP A 52 7.22 1.05 19.40
C TRP A 52 8.32 0.01 19.69
N ASN A 53 9.40 0.02 18.91
CA ASN A 53 10.52 -0.90 19.12
C ASN A 53 11.37 -0.50 20.32
N SER A 54 11.99 -1.50 20.95
CA SER A 54 12.90 -1.33 22.08
C SER A 54 14.17 -2.15 21.88
N ALA A 55 15.09 -2.09 22.84
CA ALA A 55 16.27 -2.95 22.84
C ALA A 55 15.94 -4.44 23.03
N ASP A 56 14.78 -4.76 23.64
CA ASP A 56 14.36 -6.12 23.93
C ASP A 56 13.36 -6.70 22.91
N GLU A 57 12.80 -5.86 22.04
CA GLU A 57 11.86 -6.30 21.01
C GLU A 57 11.93 -5.42 19.74
N ILE A 58 12.10 -6.07 18.60
CA ILE A 58 11.92 -5.47 17.28
C ILE A 58 10.72 -6.10 16.59
N THR A 59 9.77 -5.24 16.23
CA THR A 59 8.59 -5.54 15.44
C THR A 59 8.69 -4.85 14.08
N PHE A 60 8.39 -5.58 13.00
CA PHE A 60 8.45 -5.07 11.62
C PHE A 60 7.48 -5.79 10.68
N THR A 61 7.22 -5.21 9.51
CA THR A 61 6.45 -5.81 8.43
C THR A 61 7.06 -5.47 7.07
N PHE A 62 6.54 -6.09 6.02
CA PHE A 62 6.94 -5.85 4.64
C PHE A 62 5.78 -5.23 3.88
N ASN A 63 6.09 -4.29 2.98
CA ASN A 63 5.11 -3.70 2.09
C ASN A 63 5.54 -3.94 0.64
N ILE A 64 4.59 -4.35 -0.20
CA ILE A 64 4.76 -4.46 -1.64
C ILE A 64 3.87 -3.43 -2.29
N GLY A 65 4.46 -2.61 -3.16
CA GLY A 65 3.73 -1.58 -3.89
C GLY A 65 4.07 -1.57 -5.38
N PHE A 66 3.14 -1.04 -6.16
CA PHE A 66 3.30 -0.82 -7.59
C PHE A 66 3.02 0.65 -7.89
N PHE A 67 3.98 1.28 -8.54
CA PHE A 67 3.96 2.67 -8.94
C PHE A 67 3.88 2.77 -10.46
N ASN A 68 3.08 3.71 -10.95
CA ASN A 68 3.05 4.13 -12.34
C ASN A 68 3.00 5.66 -12.35
N SER A 69 3.89 6.29 -13.11
CA SER A 69 4.06 7.75 -13.09
C SER A 69 2.84 8.49 -13.62
N GLU A 70 2.14 7.94 -14.62
CA GLU A 70 0.94 8.57 -15.17
C GLU A 70 -0.21 8.52 -14.17
N ILE A 71 -0.47 7.35 -13.58
CA ILE A 71 -1.49 7.22 -12.53
C ILE A 71 -1.19 8.19 -11.38
N PHE A 72 0.06 8.25 -10.94
CA PHE A 72 0.44 9.18 -9.89
C PHE A 72 0.17 10.63 -10.29
N PHE A 73 0.61 11.05 -11.48
CA PHE A 73 0.46 12.42 -11.96
C PHE A 73 -1.02 12.84 -12.07
N GLU A 74 -1.89 11.91 -12.48
CA GLU A 74 -3.32 12.18 -12.68
C GLU A 74 -4.12 12.17 -11.37
N THR A 75 -3.67 11.43 -10.34
CA THR A 75 -4.40 11.29 -9.08
C THR A 75 -3.86 12.14 -7.93
N GLN A 76 -2.59 12.55 -8.01
CA GLN A 76 -1.89 13.27 -6.95
C GLN A 76 -1.65 14.73 -7.32
N SER A 77 -1.98 15.65 -6.40
CA SER A 77 -1.73 17.08 -6.56
C SER A 77 -0.29 17.49 -6.21
N ARG A 78 0.70 16.65 -6.53
CA ARG A 78 2.12 16.89 -6.22
C ARG A 78 3.06 16.38 -7.31
N SER A 79 4.30 16.87 -7.31
CA SER A 79 5.33 16.45 -8.26
C SER A 79 5.71 14.97 -8.13
N LEU A 80 6.12 14.37 -9.24
CA LEU A 80 6.62 13.00 -9.28
C LEU A 80 7.82 12.81 -8.33
N PRO A 81 7.85 11.73 -7.54
CA PRO A 81 8.99 11.45 -6.67
C PRO A 81 10.18 10.91 -7.47
N ASN A 82 11.39 11.39 -7.17
CA ASN A 82 12.63 10.85 -7.74
C ASN A 82 12.86 9.37 -7.36
N TYR A 83 12.35 8.97 -6.19
CA TYR A 83 12.41 7.59 -5.71
C TYR A 83 11.06 7.23 -5.08
N PRO A 84 10.14 6.60 -5.83
CA PRO A 84 8.84 6.23 -5.29
C PRO A 84 9.00 5.25 -4.12
N LYS A 85 8.25 5.51 -3.05
CA LYS A 85 8.11 4.66 -1.87
C LYS A 85 6.74 4.00 -1.86
N GLU A 86 6.49 3.14 -0.88
CA GLU A 86 5.25 2.37 -0.78
C GLU A 86 3.98 3.22 -0.66
N TYR A 87 4.08 4.43 -0.09
CA TYR A 87 2.96 5.38 0.00
C TYR A 87 2.77 6.22 -1.28
N ASP A 88 3.73 6.18 -2.21
CA ASP A 88 3.58 6.80 -3.53
C ASP A 88 2.89 5.84 -4.51
N CYS A 89 2.84 4.54 -4.20
CA CYS A 89 2.28 3.51 -5.05
C CYS A 89 0.75 3.64 -5.17
N PHE A 90 0.22 3.48 -6.38
CA PHE A 90 -1.22 3.47 -6.60
C PHE A 90 -1.85 2.17 -6.06
N LEU A 91 -1.06 1.08 -6.05
CA LEU A 91 -1.45 -0.20 -5.50
C LEU A 91 -0.44 -0.63 -4.44
N ASN A 92 -0.90 -0.90 -3.23
CA ASN A 92 -0.11 -1.47 -2.15
C ASN A 92 -0.84 -2.70 -1.60
N VAL A 93 -0.15 -3.83 -1.56
CA VAL A 93 -0.74 -5.11 -1.13
C VAL A 93 -0.32 -5.52 0.28
N GLY A 94 0.71 -4.88 0.85
CA GLY A 94 1.21 -5.16 2.20
C GLY A 94 1.57 -6.63 2.47
N PHE A 95 2.19 -6.90 3.60
CA PHE A 95 2.07 -8.19 4.26
C PHE A 95 1.05 -7.99 5.38
N ALA A 96 0.08 -8.90 5.51
CA ALA A 96 -0.90 -8.83 6.60
C ALA A 96 -0.25 -9.03 7.99
N LYS A 97 0.96 -9.59 8.02
CA LYS A 97 1.66 -10.03 9.23
C LYS A 97 2.70 -9.02 9.70
N TRP A 98 2.77 -8.84 11.02
CA TRP A 98 3.87 -8.19 11.72
C TRP A 98 4.74 -9.24 12.40
N TYR A 99 6.03 -9.25 12.08
CA TYR A 99 7.04 -10.10 12.68
C TYR A 99 7.53 -9.50 13.97
N LYS A 100 7.91 -10.37 14.91
CA LYS A 100 8.49 -9.99 16.19
C LYS A 100 9.82 -10.71 16.39
N MET A 101 10.79 -10.00 16.91
CA MET A 101 12.12 -10.50 17.25
C MET A 101 12.38 -10.11 18.70
N ASN A 102 12.34 -11.10 19.60
CA ASN A 102 12.51 -10.93 21.04
C ASN A 102 13.04 -12.24 21.65
N LYS A 103 13.18 -12.29 22.98
CA LYS A 103 13.79 -13.43 23.70
C LYS A 103 13.00 -14.73 23.56
N SER A 104 11.68 -14.69 23.28
CA SER A 104 10.86 -15.90 23.14
C SER A 104 10.86 -16.49 21.72
N ILE A 105 11.41 -15.76 20.74
CA ILE A 105 11.39 -16.17 19.33
C ILE A 105 12.81 -16.52 18.87
N SER A 106 13.04 -17.76 18.47
CA SER A 106 14.33 -18.20 17.91
C SER A 106 14.64 -17.46 16.59
N TYR A 107 15.86 -16.95 16.47
CA TYR A 107 16.32 -16.27 15.25
C TYR A 107 16.22 -17.17 14.01
N GLU A 108 16.66 -18.43 14.10
CA GLU A 108 16.60 -19.39 12.99
C GLU A 108 15.15 -19.70 12.58
N SER A 109 14.24 -19.82 13.55
CA SER A 109 12.82 -20.03 13.25
C SER A 109 12.23 -18.85 12.48
N LEU A 110 12.51 -17.63 12.94
CA LEU A 110 12.02 -16.42 12.29
C LEU A 110 12.64 -16.23 10.90
N LYS A 111 13.92 -16.52 10.75
CA LYS A 111 14.64 -16.48 9.47
C LYS A 111 14.01 -17.41 8.44
N ASN A 112 13.74 -18.67 8.81
CA ASN A 112 13.11 -19.65 7.92
C ASN A 112 11.68 -19.24 7.53
N GLU A 113 10.91 -18.74 8.49
CA GLU A 113 9.56 -18.22 8.24
C GLU A 113 9.58 -17.09 7.21
N ILE A 114 10.46 -16.10 7.43
CA ILE A 114 10.59 -14.94 6.55
C ILE A 114 11.08 -15.34 5.16
N GLN A 115 12.04 -16.26 5.07
CA GLN A 115 12.50 -16.74 3.78
C GLN A 115 11.34 -17.35 2.97
N SER A 116 10.55 -18.23 3.58
CA SER A 116 9.40 -18.85 2.93
C SER A 116 8.33 -17.82 2.54
N GLU A 117 8.04 -16.85 3.40
CA GLU A 117 7.04 -15.81 3.10
C GLU A 117 7.52 -14.84 2.01
N ILE A 118 8.81 -14.53 1.93
CA ILE A 118 9.37 -13.71 0.85
C ILE A 118 9.29 -14.44 -0.48
N GLU A 119 9.64 -15.73 -0.52
CA GLU A 119 9.52 -16.54 -1.73
C GLU A 119 8.07 -16.63 -2.23
N THR A 120 7.12 -16.88 -1.32
CA THR A 120 5.71 -17.07 -1.69
C THR A 120 4.93 -15.78 -1.92
N ASN A 121 5.26 -14.68 -1.22
CA ASN A 121 4.47 -13.45 -1.29
C ASN A 121 5.18 -12.29 -1.99
N ALA A 122 6.51 -12.24 -2.02
CA ALA A 122 7.23 -11.18 -2.73
C ALA A 122 7.75 -11.67 -4.08
N VAL A 123 8.47 -12.79 -4.13
CA VAL A 123 9.08 -13.27 -5.37
C VAL A 123 7.99 -13.60 -6.40
N GLU A 124 7.02 -14.47 -6.06
CA GLU A 124 5.91 -14.81 -6.96
C GLU A 124 5.16 -13.57 -7.48
N ILE A 125 4.85 -12.63 -6.59
CA ILE A 125 4.15 -11.39 -6.97
C ILE A 125 4.99 -10.55 -7.95
N PHE A 126 6.29 -10.39 -7.69
CA PHE A 126 7.14 -9.58 -8.56
C PHE A 126 7.45 -10.25 -9.90
N THR A 127 7.48 -11.59 -9.97
CA THR A 127 7.67 -12.32 -11.23
C THR A 127 6.42 -12.38 -12.07
N ASP A 128 5.25 -12.52 -11.45
CA ASP A 128 3.98 -12.72 -12.18
C ASP A 128 3.37 -11.40 -12.65
N TYR A 129 3.68 -10.29 -11.97
CA TYR A 129 3.04 -8.99 -12.20
C TYR A 129 4.05 -7.88 -12.55
N GLU A 130 4.50 -7.91 -13.80
CA GLU A 130 5.53 -7.01 -14.33
C GLU A 130 5.00 -5.85 -15.19
N SER A 131 3.69 -5.70 -15.36
CA SER A 131 3.07 -4.61 -16.13
C SER A 131 1.74 -4.14 -15.55
N LEU A 132 1.30 -2.93 -15.91
CA LEU A 132 0.01 -2.40 -15.47
C LEU A 132 -1.15 -3.34 -15.83
N LYS A 133 -1.12 -3.92 -17.04
CA LYS A 133 -2.10 -4.92 -17.48
C LYS A 133 -2.10 -6.18 -16.62
N SER A 134 -0.92 -6.70 -16.26
CA SER A 134 -0.83 -7.92 -15.44
C SER A 134 -1.42 -7.71 -14.04
N LEU A 135 -1.32 -6.51 -13.48
CA LEU A 135 -1.83 -6.19 -12.14
C LEU A 135 -3.36 -6.34 -12.00
N SER A 136 -4.11 -6.37 -13.11
CA SER A 136 -5.54 -6.74 -13.07
C SER A 136 -5.74 -8.13 -12.48
N GLY A 137 -4.83 -9.07 -12.73
CA GLY A 137 -4.86 -10.41 -12.13
C GLY A 137 -4.62 -10.36 -10.62
N LEU A 138 -3.65 -9.56 -10.16
CA LEU A 138 -3.34 -9.41 -8.73
C LEU A 138 -4.49 -8.77 -7.96
N ILE A 139 -5.09 -7.71 -8.51
CA ILE A 139 -6.24 -7.01 -7.92
C ILE A 139 -7.40 -7.99 -7.71
N LYS A 140 -7.67 -8.85 -8.70
CA LYS A 140 -8.67 -9.92 -8.58
C LYS A 140 -8.25 -10.96 -7.53
N LYS A 141 -7.03 -11.51 -7.61
CA LYS A 141 -6.50 -12.55 -6.70
C LYS A 141 -6.56 -12.12 -5.23
N LYS A 142 -6.28 -10.84 -4.94
CA LYS A 142 -6.25 -10.27 -3.58
C LYS A 142 -7.56 -9.57 -3.18
N ASN A 143 -8.59 -9.60 -4.02
CA ASN A 143 -9.88 -8.92 -3.79
C ASN A 143 -9.72 -7.44 -3.43
N ILE A 144 -8.85 -6.73 -4.17
CA ILE A 144 -8.53 -5.33 -3.90
C ILE A 144 -9.68 -4.46 -4.43
N THR A 145 -10.16 -3.56 -3.57
CA THR A 145 -11.27 -2.65 -3.87
C THR A 145 -10.81 -1.20 -3.87
N GLU A 146 -11.69 -0.31 -4.33
CA GLU A 146 -11.50 1.14 -4.28
C GLU A 146 -11.28 1.68 -2.86
N ASN A 147 -11.77 0.97 -1.84
CA ASN A 147 -11.56 1.35 -0.43
C ASN A 147 -10.09 1.15 -0.01
N THR A 148 -9.44 0.13 -0.57
CA THR A 148 -8.03 -0.19 -0.26
C THR A 148 -7.08 0.59 -1.15
N MET A 149 -7.40 0.70 -2.45
CA MET A 149 -6.53 1.35 -3.44
C MET A 149 -6.71 2.87 -3.50
N GLY A 150 -7.89 3.37 -3.11
CA GLY A 150 -8.35 4.72 -3.35
C GLY A 150 -9.12 4.80 -4.68
N ILE A 151 -10.25 5.51 -4.66
CA ILE A 151 -11.17 5.63 -5.80
C ILE A 151 -10.50 6.17 -7.07
N LEU A 152 -9.68 7.23 -6.95
CA LEU A 152 -9.03 7.86 -8.10
C LEU A 152 -7.97 6.94 -8.71
N ASN A 153 -7.21 6.23 -7.87
CA ASN A 153 -6.21 5.26 -8.34
C ASN A 153 -6.89 4.09 -9.06
N MET A 154 -7.94 3.52 -8.48
CA MET A 154 -8.70 2.43 -9.09
C MET A 154 -9.34 2.87 -10.41
N PHE A 155 -10.00 4.03 -10.43
CA PHE A 155 -10.56 4.61 -11.65
C PHE A 155 -9.49 4.73 -12.75
N THR A 156 -8.38 5.40 -12.45
CA THR A 156 -7.31 5.68 -13.43
C THR A 156 -6.67 4.38 -13.93
N PHE A 157 -6.47 3.41 -13.03
CA PHE A 157 -6.02 2.07 -13.38
C PHE A 157 -6.98 1.38 -14.36
N LEU A 158 -8.29 1.42 -14.10
CA LEU A 158 -9.31 0.82 -14.98
C LEU A 158 -9.35 1.52 -16.34
N MET A 159 -9.21 2.85 -16.38
CA MET A 159 -9.16 3.62 -17.63
C MET A 159 -7.92 3.32 -18.47
N LYS A 160 -6.77 3.09 -17.84
CA LYS A 160 -5.50 2.76 -18.53
C LYS A 160 -5.35 1.26 -18.82
N THR A 161 -6.32 0.44 -18.42
CA THR A 161 -6.39 -0.98 -18.74
C THR A 161 -7.65 -1.24 -19.58
N ASN A 162 -7.87 -2.48 -20.03
CA ASN A 162 -9.02 -2.84 -20.88
C ASN A 162 -10.36 -2.89 -20.10
N ASN A 163 -10.59 -1.98 -19.14
CA ASN A 163 -11.75 -1.98 -18.23
C ASN A 163 -12.34 -0.57 -18.05
N ALA A 164 -12.26 0.30 -19.06
CA ALA A 164 -12.70 1.69 -18.98
C ALA A 164 -14.18 1.85 -18.60
N GLU A 165 -15.06 0.95 -19.05
CA GLU A 165 -16.50 0.98 -18.70
C GLU A 165 -16.72 0.83 -17.19
N ASP A 166 -16.00 -0.11 -16.55
CA ASP A 166 -16.05 -0.29 -15.10
C ASP A 166 -15.49 0.93 -14.37
N GLY A 167 -14.44 1.55 -14.91
CA GLY A 167 -13.89 2.81 -14.41
C GLY A 167 -14.95 3.93 -14.41
N ILE A 168 -15.60 4.17 -15.55
CA ILE A 168 -16.64 5.21 -15.67
C ILE A 168 -17.79 4.95 -14.69
N LYS A 169 -18.24 3.69 -14.59
CA LYS A 169 -19.31 3.29 -13.66
C LYS A 169 -18.91 3.54 -12.21
N LEU A 170 -17.68 3.17 -11.83
CA LEU A 170 -17.13 3.39 -10.50
C LEU A 170 -17.09 4.89 -10.15
N LEU A 171 -16.57 5.72 -11.07
CA LEU A 171 -16.46 7.16 -10.87
C LEU A 171 -17.83 7.83 -10.70
N LYS A 172 -18.79 7.52 -11.58
CA LYS A 172 -20.16 8.04 -11.50
C LYS A 172 -20.88 7.64 -10.22
N LYS A 173 -20.77 6.37 -9.84
CA LYS A 173 -21.34 5.86 -8.58
C LYS A 173 -20.78 6.66 -7.38
N HIS A 174 -19.46 6.80 -7.31
CA HIS A 174 -18.81 7.49 -6.19
C HIS A 174 -19.15 8.99 -6.16
N TYR A 175 -19.29 9.64 -7.31
CA TYR A 175 -19.75 11.02 -7.40
C TYR A 175 -21.14 11.22 -6.80
N ILE A 176 -22.10 10.37 -7.19
CA ILE A 176 -23.47 10.41 -6.65
C ILE A 176 -23.48 10.16 -5.13
N GLU A 177 -22.63 9.25 -4.64
CA GLU A 177 -22.48 9.00 -3.20
C GLU A 177 -21.87 10.19 -2.47
N THR A 178 -20.90 10.88 -3.06
CA THR A 178 -20.22 12.06 -2.48
C THR A 178 -21.17 13.26 -2.36
N LEU A 179 -22.15 13.38 -3.26
CA LEU A 179 -23.21 14.40 -3.20
C LEU A 179 -24.21 14.16 -2.05
N LYS A 180 -24.17 12.99 -1.40
CA LYS A 180 -25.08 12.60 -0.32
C LYS A 180 -24.31 12.47 0.99
N PRO A 181 -23.98 13.60 1.66
CA PRO A 181 -23.21 13.55 2.88
C PRO A 181 -23.98 12.77 3.95
N LYS A 182 -23.27 11.89 4.66
CA LYS A 182 -23.84 11.07 5.74
C LYS A 182 -23.47 11.69 7.08
N GLN A 183 -24.43 11.66 8.00
CA GLN A 183 -24.16 11.95 9.40
C GLN A 183 -23.22 10.87 9.96
N SER A 184 -22.20 11.29 10.68
CA SER A 184 -21.30 10.38 11.39
C SER A 184 -21.43 10.61 12.88
N THR A 185 -21.52 9.53 13.63
CA THR A 185 -21.59 9.55 15.09
C THR A 185 -20.27 9.07 15.66
N THR A 186 -19.64 9.86 16.53
CA THR A 186 -18.40 9.50 17.23
C THR A 186 -18.68 9.42 18.72
N THR A 187 -18.42 8.27 19.32
CA THR A 187 -18.55 8.06 20.76
C THR A 187 -17.17 7.98 21.39
N PHE A 188 -16.91 8.89 22.33
CA PHE A 188 -15.70 8.88 23.15
C PHE A 188 -16.00 8.19 24.47
N ASN A 189 -15.29 7.11 24.77
CA ASN A 189 -15.35 6.43 26.05
C ASN A 189 -14.14 6.88 26.89
N TYR A 190 -14.41 7.44 28.07
CA TYR A 190 -13.39 7.95 28.98
C TYR A 190 -12.98 6.88 30.00
N PRO A 191 -11.75 6.94 30.54
CA PRO A 191 -11.26 5.96 31.53
C PRO A 191 -12.10 5.86 32.81
N ASN A 192 -12.87 6.89 33.13
CA ASN A 192 -13.79 6.93 34.28
C ASN A 192 -15.14 6.23 34.00
N GLY A 193 -15.29 5.55 32.86
CA GLY A 193 -16.52 4.85 32.46
C GLY A 193 -17.59 5.73 31.83
N GLN A 194 -17.37 7.05 31.70
CA GLN A 194 -18.30 7.93 30.99
C GLN A 194 -18.16 7.79 29.48
N SER A 195 -19.25 8.01 28.75
CA SER A 195 -19.23 8.13 27.30
C SER A 195 -19.85 9.45 26.84
N LYS A 196 -19.30 10.03 25.77
CA LYS A 196 -19.85 11.22 25.13
C LYS A 196 -19.95 11.03 23.63
N THR A 197 -21.15 11.22 23.10
CA THR A 197 -21.47 11.06 21.68
C THR A 197 -21.53 12.42 21.00
N TYR A 198 -20.92 12.51 19.83
CA TYR A 198 -20.97 13.68 18.95
C TYR A 198 -21.51 13.27 17.59
N GLU A 199 -22.47 14.05 17.10
CA GLU A 199 -23.05 13.88 15.77
C GLU A 199 -22.53 14.99 14.85
N SER A 200 -22.02 14.61 13.68
CA SER A 200 -21.59 15.59 12.69
C SER A 200 -22.79 16.14 11.91
N THR A 201 -22.75 17.43 11.57
CA THR A 201 -23.67 17.98 10.59
C THR A 201 -23.22 17.52 9.19
N PRO A 202 -24.06 16.81 8.42
CA PRO A 202 -23.70 16.38 7.08
C PRO A 202 -23.42 17.60 6.19
N LYS A 203 -22.23 17.66 5.60
CA LYS A 203 -21.83 18.68 4.64
C LYS A 203 -21.17 18.04 3.44
N ILE A 204 -21.49 18.56 2.27
CA ILE A 204 -20.85 18.16 1.03
C ILE A 204 -19.36 18.52 1.10
N ASN A 205 -18.52 17.55 0.71
CA ASN A 205 -17.09 17.78 0.56
C ASN A 205 -16.81 18.32 -0.85
N GLU A 206 -16.85 19.64 -0.99
CA GLU A 206 -16.60 20.33 -2.27
C GLU A 206 -15.21 20.02 -2.85
N GLU A 207 -14.20 19.84 -2.00
CA GLU A 207 -12.85 19.47 -2.46
C GLU A 207 -12.87 18.08 -3.12
N ALA A 208 -13.52 17.09 -2.50
CA ALA A 208 -13.67 15.76 -3.06
C ALA A 208 -14.43 15.79 -4.39
N ILE A 209 -15.53 16.56 -4.46
CA ILE A 209 -16.28 16.77 -5.70
C ILE A 209 -15.42 17.39 -6.79
N ASN A 210 -14.65 18.43 -6.47
CA ASN A 210 -13.80 19.10 -7.44
C ASN A 210 -12.69 18.19 -7.97
N ARG A 211 -12.15 17.28 -7.13
CA ARG A 211 -11.20 16.25 -7.59
C ARG A 211 -11.86 15.27 -8.56
N LEU A 212 -13.08 14.81 -8.27
CA LEU A 212 -13.83 13.91 -9.15
C LEU A 212 -14.20 14.60 -10.49
N ARG A 213 -14.60 15.87 -10.47
CA ARG A 213 -14.85 16.65 -11.69
C ARG A 213 -13.58 16.87 -12.50
N SER A 214 -12.46 17.15 -11.84
CA SER A 214 -11.17 17.38 -12.50
C SER A 214 -10.70 16.13 -13.24
N ILE A 215 -10.80 14.96 -12.61
CA ILE A 215 -10.41 13.70 -13.25
C ILE A 215 -11.41 13.29 -14.35
N ALA A 216 -12.72 13.52 -14.16
CA ALA A 216 -13.71 13.28 -15.21
C ALA A 216 -13.45 14.14 -16.45
N LYS A 217 -13.10 15.41 -16.25
CA LYS A 217 -12.74 16.34 -17.32
C LYS A 217 -11.50 15.88 -18.07
N LEU A 218 -10.47 15.41 -17.36
CA LEU A 218 -9.24 14.86 -17.97
C LEU A 218 -9.57 13.72 -18.94
N TYR A 219 -10.54 12.88 -18.59
CA TYR A 219 -10.99 11.73 -19.39
C TYR A 219 -12.19 12.03 -20.29
N GLN A 220 -12.64 13.29 -20.39
CA GLN A 220 -13.81 13.71 -21.19
C GLN A 220 -15.11 12.96 -20.84
N ILE A 221 -15.29 12.61 -19.56
CA ILE A 221 -16.47 11.92 -19.05
C ILE A 221 -17.48 12.96 -18.55
N ASN A 222 -18.73 12.87 -19.02
CA ASN A 222 -19.83 13.54 -18.33
C ASN A 222 -20.19 12.75 -17.06
N ILE A 223 -19.84 13.33 -15.90
CA ILE A 223 -20.05 12.74 -14.57
C ILE A 223 -21.38 13.17 -13.94
N GLU A 224 -22.00 14.24 -14.45
CA GLU A 224 -23.29 14.79 -13.99
C GLU A 224 -24.48 14.11 -14.68
#